data_AF-A0A2N3AVY0-F1
#
_entry.id   AF-A0A2N3AVY0-F1
#
_cell.length_a   1.000
_cell.length_b   1.000
_cell.length_c   1.000
_cell.angle_alpha   90.00
_cell.angle_beta   90.00
_cell.angle_gamma   90.00
#
_symmetry.space_group_name_H-M   'P 1'
#
loop_
_entity.id
_entity.type
_entity.pdbx_description
1 polymer ?
#
loop_
_entity_poly.entity_id
_entity_poly.type
_entity_poly.pdbx_seq_one_letter_code
_entity_poly.pdbx_strand_id
1 'polypeptide(L)'
;MTFRLRAARAADLEALYEMAKLTGGGFTNLPPDRAALKAKLERAEAAFAREADELVDEQFVLVLENARTGTVRGTCQLMTKVGQRWPFYSYRLNTLTQYSQELDRTVRAELLSLVTDLEGSSEVGGLFLHPNERAGGLGLLLARSRYMFVAMHRARFADR
;
A
#
# COMPACT_ATOMS: atom_id res chain seq x y z
N MET A 1 18.88 16.30 -10.62
CA MET A 1 18.25 15.50 -9.55
C MET A 1 18.85 14.09 -9.58
N THR A 2 19.32 13.57 -8.44
CA THR A 2 19.98 12.26 -8.38
C THR A 2 19.02 11.09 -8.28
N PHE A 3 17.78 11.33 -7.82
CA PHE A 3 16.74 10.32 -7.71
C PHE A 3 15.52 10.70 -8.53
N ARG A 4 14.83 9.70 -9.08
CA ARG A 4 13.55 9.85 -9.79
C ARG A 4 12.55 8.80 -9.32
N LEU A 5 11.27 9.16 -9.34
CA LEU A 5 10.20 8.17 -9.29
C LEU A 5 9.82 7.73 -10.70
N ARG A 6 9.50 6.45 -10.83
CA ARG A 6 8.93 5.89 -12.05
C ARG A 6 8.05 4.68 -11.73
N ALA A 7 7.25 4.27 -12.71
CA ALA A 7 6.62 2.97 -12.72
C ALA A 7 7.67 1.86 -12.53
N ALA A 8 7.32 0.88 -11.70
CA ALA A 8 8.08 -0.36 -11.60
C ALA A 8 7.97 -1.17 -12.89
N ARG A 9 9.00 -1.94 -13.20
CA ARG A 9 9.12 -2.76 -14.41
C ARG A 9 9.46 -4.19 -13.99
N ALA A 10 9.25 -5.16 -14.87
CA ALA A 10 9.65 -6.55 -14.64
C ALA A 10 11.13 -6.69 -14.21
N ALA A 11 12.02 -5.86 -14.73
CA ALA A 11 13.45 -5.84 -14.39
C ALA A 11 13.74 -5.38 -12.95
N ASP A 12 12.79 -4.77 -12.24
CA ASP A 12 12.97 -4.33 -10.84
C ASP A 12 12.74 -5.47 -9.83
N LEU A 13 12.35 -6.67 -10.29
CA LEU A 13 12.00 -7.81 -9.43
C LEU A 13 13.06 -8.09 -8.37
N GLU A 14 14.33 -8.17 -8.77
CA GLU A 14 15.40 -8.51 -7.83
C GLU A 14 15.62 -7.40 -6.80
N ALA A 15 15.55 -6.13 -7.21
CA ALA A 15 15.66 -5.01 -6.27
C ALA A 15 14.49 -4.98 -5.27
N LEU A 16 13.27 -5.27 -5.73
CA LEU A 16 12.10 -5.41 -4.84
C LEU A 16 12.25 -6.58 -3.87
N TYR A 17 12.76 -7.72 -4.33
CA TYR A 17 13.01 -8.90 -3.50
C TYR A 17 14.07 -8.64 -2.43
N GLU A 18 15.18 -8.00 -2.80
CA GLU A 18 16.22 -7.60 -1.84
C GLU A 18 15.68 -6.64 -0.78
N MET A 19 14.86 -5.66 -1.18
CA MET A 19 14.18 -4.78 -0.23
C MET A 19 13.17 -5.51 0.65
N ALA A 20 12.42 -6.47 0.10
CA ALA A 20 11.43 -7.27 0.83
C ALA A 20 12.07 -8.06 1.99
N LYS A 21 13.29 -8.57 1.80
CA LYS A 21 14.02 -9.27 2.88
C LYS A 21 14.34 -8.35 4.07
N LEU A 22 14.34 -7.04 3.87
CA LEU A 22 14.66 -6.04 4.91
C LEU A 22 13.43 -5.58 5.71
N THR A 23 12.21 -5.96 5.32
CA THR A 23 10.98 -5.43 5.95
C THR A 23 10.58 -6.15 7.24
N GLY A 24 11.18 -7.31 7.53
CA GLY A 24 10.71 -8.21 8.58
C GLY A 24 9.38 -8.89 8.24
N GLY A 25 8.87 -9.74 9.13
CA GLY A 25 7.70 -10.61 8.87
C GLY A 25 6.33 -9.91 8.86
N GLY A 26 6.23 -8.66 9.29
CA GLY A 26 4.96 -7.93 9.39
C GLY A 26 4.53 -7.17 8.13
N PHE A 27 5.37 -7.13 7.10
CA PHE A 27 5.16 -6.29 5.93
C PHE A 27 4.65 -7.09 4.72
N THR A 28 3.41 -7.54 4.83
CA THR A 28 2.77 -8.46 3.86
C THR A 28 2.61 -7.88 2.45
N ASN A 29 2.57 -6.55 2.33
CA ASN A 29 2.48 -5.84 1.05
C ASN A 29 3.80 -5.80 0.25
N LEU A 30 4.92 -6.30 0.78
CA LEU A 30 6.17 -6.51 0.03
C LEU A 30 6.84 -7.80 0.54
N PRO A 31 6.29 -8.98 0.20
CA PRO A 31 6.80 -10.24 0.70
C PRO A 31 8.11 -10.61 0.01
N PRO A 32 9.07 -11.26 0.69
CA PRO A 32 10.27 -11.83 0.07
C PRO A 32 9.90 -13.13 -0.68
N ASP A 33 8.99 -13.02 -1.63
CA ASP A 33 8.49 -14.09 -2.49
C ASP A 33 8.54 -13.59 -3.95
N ARG A 34 9.40 -14.21 -4.76
CA ARG A 34 9.59 -13.80 -6.17
C ARG A 34 8.34 -14.01 -7.02
N ALA A 35 7.56 -15.06 -6.79
CA ALA A 35 6.35 -15.32 -7.57
C ALA A 35 5.30 -14.24 -7.26
N ALA A 36 5.10 -13.91 -5.98
CA ALA A 36 4.19 -12.85 -5.57
C ALA A 36 4.62 -11.47 -6.10
N LEU A 37 5.91 -11.16 -6.05
CA LEU A 37 6.45 -9.89 -6.58
C LEU A 37 6.36 -9.82 -8.10
N LYS A 38 6.58 -10.93 -8.82
CA LYS A 38 6.43 -10.98 -10.27
C LYS A 38 4.99 -10.73 -10.70
N ALA A 39 4.02 -11.44 -10.09
CA ALA A 39 2.60 -11.24 -10.37
C ALA A 39 2.16 -9.80 -10.07
N LYS A 40 2.73 -9.20 -9.03
CA LYS A 40 2.50 -7.78 -8.70
C LYS A 40 3.05 -6.82 -9.76
N LEU A 41 4.25 -7.07 -10.28
CA LEU A 41 4.85 -6.27 -11.35
C LEU A 41 4.04 -6.38 -12.65
N GLU A 42 3.60 -7.58 -13.03
CA GLU A 42 2.74 -7.82 -14.19
C GLU A 42 1.42 -7.06 -14.06
N ARG A 43 0.80 -7.09 -12.87
CA ARG A 43 -0.41 -6.33 -12.57
C ARG A 43 -0.20 -4.82 -12.67
N ALA A 44 0.94 -4.32 -12.19
CA ALA A 44 1.29 -2.92 -12.28
C ALA A 44 1.53 -2.46 -13.71
N GLU A 45 2.23 -3.27 -14.51
CA GLU A 45 2.45 -3.01 -15.93
C GLU A 45 1.11 -2.90 -16.69
N ALA A 46 0.18 -3.84 -16.44
CA ALA A 46 -1.16 -3.78 -17.02
C ALA A 46 -1.93 -2.51 -16.60
N ALA A 47 -1.84 -2.11 -15.33
CA ALA A 47 -2.48 -0.89 -14.84
C ALA A 47 -1.90 0.37 -15.50
N PHE A 48 -0.56 0.47 -15.64
CA PHE A 48 0.06 1.62 -16.30
C PHE A 48 -0.21 1.67 -17.81
N ALA A 49 -0.39 0.52 -18.47
CA ALA A 49 -0.70 0.45 -19.90
C ALA A 49 -2.17 0.78 -20.22
N ARG A 50 -3.05 0.74 -19.23
CA ARG A 50 -4.48 1.01 -19.42
C ARG A 50 -4.75 2.51 -19.57
N GLU A 51 -5.37 2.87 -20.69
CA GLU A 51 -5.74 4.26 -21.03
C GLU A 51 -7.11 4.68 -20.50
N ALA A 52 -7.99 3.73 -20.13
CA ALA A 52 -9.31 4.03 -19.60
C ALA A 52 -9.24 4.68 -18.20
N ASP A 53 -10.05 5.72 -18.00
CA ASP A 53 -10.19 6.46 -16.74
C ASP A 53 -11.44 6.01 -15.97
N GLU A 54 -11.49 4.71 -15.64
CA GLU A 54 -12.57 4.10 -14.85
C GLU A 54 -12.02 3.42 -13.59
N LEU A 55 -12.79 3.47 -12.50
CA LEU A 55 -12.45 2.77 -11.26
C LEU A 55 -12.66 1.26 -11.42
N VAL A 56 -11.55 0.51 -11.49
CA VAL A 56 -11.54 -0.95 -11.43
C VAL A 56 -10.46 -1.44 -10.46
N ASP A 57 -10.36 -2.75 -10.22
CA ASP A 57 -9.36 -3.35 -9.33
C ASP A 57 -7.93 -3.36 -9.94
N GLU A 58 -7.18 -2.30 -9.71
CA GLU A 58 -5.81 -2.09 -10.21
C GLU A 58 -4.82 -1.92 -9.07
N GLN A 59 -3.56 -2.22 -9.37
CA GLN A 59 -2.46 -2.03 -8.43
C GLN A 59 -1.30 -1.37 -9.15
N PHE A 60 -0.94 -0.16 -8.73
CA PHE A 60 0.26 0.54 -9.20
C PHE A 60 1.43 0.28 -8.26
N VAL A 61 2.61 0.12 -8.83
CA VAL A 61 3.86 0.04 -8.09
C VAL A 61 4.81 1.09 -8.64
N LEU A 62 5.28 1.97 -7.76
CA LEU A 62 6.29 2.96 -8.07
C LEU A 62 7.60 2.56 -7.39
N VAL A 63 8.71 2.93 -8.03
CA VAL A 63 10.06 2.75 -7.48
C VAL A 63 10.82 4.07 -7.47
N LEU A 64 11.65 4.22 -6.44
CA LEU A 64 12.61 5.30 -6.32
C LEU A 64 13.96 4.80 -6.85
N GLU A 65 14.39 5.35 -7.97
CA GLU A 65 15.63 4.98 -8.64
C GLU A 65 16.66 6.10 -8.49
N ASN A 66 17.90 5.73 -8.17
CA ASN A 66 19.03 6.63 -8.33
C ASN A 66 19.38 6.73 -9.83
N ALA A 67 19.12 7.88 -10.44
CA ALA A 67 19.28 8.11 -11.87
C ALA A 67 20.74 8.04 -12.36
N ARG A 68 21.74 8.11 -11.45
CA ARG A 68 23.16 7.98 -11.81
C ARG A 68 23.62 6.53 -11.88
N THR A 69 23.11 5.69 -10.98
CA THR A 69 23.55 4.29 -10.85
C THR A 69 22.54 3.28 -11.39
N GLY A 70 21.30 3.71 -11.66
CA GLY A 70 20.18 2.84 -12.00
C GLY A 70 19.62 2.04 -10.82
N THR A 71 20.17 2.19 -9.62
CA THR A 71 19.79 1.36 -8.48
C THR A 71 18.45 1.79 -7.90
N VAL A 72 17.51 0.86 -7.78
CA VAL A 72 16.26 1.06 -7.05
C VAL A 72 16.51 0.96 -5.55
N ARG A 73 16.06 1.97 -4.80
CA ARG A 73 16.27 2.09 -3.35
C ARG A 73 15.00 2.33 -2.54
N GLY A 74 13.86 2.42 -3.19
CA GLY A 74 12.58 2.50 -2.50
C GLY A 74 11.44 2.04 -3.40
N THR A 75 10.33 1.70 -2.78
CA THR A 75 9.10 1.33 -3.47
C THR A 75 7.89 1.84 -2.70
N CYS A 76 6.81 2.09 -3.41
CA CYS A 76 5.51 2.33 -2.82
C CYS A 76 4.42 1.84 -3.78
N GLN A 77 3.22 1.61 -3.24
CA GLN A 77 2.13 0.97 -3.98
C GLN A 77 0.83 1.76 -3.80
N LEU A 78 -0.03 1.69 -4.80
CA LEU A 78 -1.41 2.16 -4.72
C LEU A 78 -2.35 1.07 -5.22
N MET A 79 -3.41 0.81 -4.47
CA MET A 79 -4.50 -0.05 -4.89
C MET A 79 -5.72 0.83 -5.09
N THR A 80 -6.32 0.79 -6.27
CA THR A 80 -7.45 1.65 -6.63
C THR A 80 -8.72 1.27 -5.89
N LYS A 81 -8.91 -0.03 -5.65
CA LYS A 81 -10.10 -0.57 -4.98
C LYS A 81 -9.74 -1.84 -4.21
N VAL A 82 -9.73 -1.78 -2.88
CA VAL A 82 -9.47 -2.98 -2.05
C VAL A 82 -10.72 -3.84 -1.94
N GLY A 83 -10.56 -5.09 -1.49
CA GLY A 83 -11.69 -5.97 -1.22
C GLY A 83 -12.29 -6.68 -2.44
N GLN A 84 -11.72 -6.52 -3.64
CA GLN A 84 -12.35 -7.01 -4.87
C GLN A 84 -12.07 -8.49 -5.15
N ARG A 85 -10.81 -8.93 -4.96
CA ARG A 85 -10.41 -10.34 -5.11
C ARG A 85 -10.62 -11.15 -3.83
N TRP A 86 -10.31 -10.54 -2.70
CA TRP A 86 -10.46 -11.11 -1.36
C TRP A 86 -10.97 -10.02 -0.42
N PRO A 87 -11.77 -10.35 0.61
CA PRO A 87 -12.27 -9.35 1.55
C PRO A 87 -11.13 -8.60 2.25
N PHE A 88 -11.31 -7.30 2.43
CA PHE A 88 -10.34 -6.48 3.17
C PHE A 88 -10.73 -6.41 4.64
N TYR A 89 -10.09 -7.25 5.46
CA TYR A 89 -10.40 -7.36 6.87
C TYR A 89 -9.76 -6.27 7.72
N SER A 90 -10.51 -5.74 8.67
CA SER A 90 -10.01 -4.87 9.72
C SER A 90 -10.74 -5.14 11.04
N TYR A 91 -10.21 -4.62 12.15
CA TYR A 91 -10.91 -4.65 13.44
C TYR A 91 -11.49 -3.28 13.74
N ARG A 92 -12.81 -3.22 13.95
CA ARG A 92 -13.49 -2.03 14.46
C ARG A 92 -13.48 -2.06 15.99
N LEU A 93 -12.92 -1.02 16.59
CA LEU A 93 -12.97 -0.78 18.04
C LEU A 93 -14.38 -0.30 18.41
N ASN A 94 -15.11 -1.11 19.16
CA ASN A 94 -16.44 -0.81 19.67
C ASN A 94 -16.38 -0.72 21.20
N THR A 95 -17.27 0.06 21.81
CA THR A 95 -17.45 0.09 23.27
C THR A 95 -18.80 -0.49 23.64
N LEU A 96 -18.81 -1.60 24.36
CA LEU A 96 -20.01 -2.17 24.96
C LEU A 96 -20.22 -1.55 26.35
N THR A 97 -21.33 -0.85 26.54
CA THR A 97 -21.74 -0.32 27.85
C THR A 97 -22.90 -1.17 28.38
N GLN A 98 -22.72 -1.72 29.57
CA GLN A 98 -23.74 -2.53 30.26
C GLN A 98 -23.98 -1.95 31.64
N TYR A 99 -25.25 -1.82 32.03
CA TYR A 99 -25.64 -1.46 33.39
C TYR A 99 -26.18 -2.71 34.09
N SER A 100 -25.60 -3.04 35.25
CA SER A 100 -26.12 -4.07 36.15
C SER A 100 -26.99 -3.40 37.20
N GLN A 101 -28.27 -3.76 37.21
CA GLN A 101 -29.21 -3.24 38.20
C GLN A 101 -28.96 -3.84 39.58
N GLU A 102 -28.63 -5.13 39.70
CA GLU A 102 -28.36 -5.74 41.01
C GLU A 102 -27.11 -5.17 41.70
N LEU A 103 -26.13 -4.72 40.91
CA LEU A 103 -24.88 -4.14 41.40
C LEU A 103 -24.85 -2.60 41.37
N ASP A 104 -25.93 -1.97 40.92
CA ASP A 104 -26.04 -0.53 40.63
C ASP A 104 -24.78 0.05 39.97
N ARG A 105 -24.29 -0.62 38.92
CA ARG A 105 -23.00 -0.30 38.29
C ARG A 105 -23.06 -0.34 36.78
N THR A 106 -22.41 0.64 36.16
CA THR A 106 -22.12 0.63 34.72
C THR A 106 -20.72 0.09 34.45
N VAL A 107 -20.62 -0.87 33.54
CA VAL A 107 -19.36 -1.41 33.01
C VAL A 107 -19.23 -1.00 31.55
N ARG A 108 -18.03 -0.56 31.16
CA ARG A 108 -17.67 -0.27 29.77
C ARG A 108 -16.52 -1.18 29.38
N ALA A 109 -16.67 -1.90 28.28
CA ALA A 109 -15.66 -2.79 27.73
C ALA A 109 -15.38 -2.43 26.28
N GLU A 110 -14.10 -2.37 25.92
CA GLU A 110 -13.66 -2.23 24.53
C GLU A 110 -13.60 -3.60 23.86
N LEU A 111 -14.14 -3.70 22.65
CA LEU A 111 -14.23 -4.92 21.86
C LEU A 111 -13.68 -4.65 20.47
N LEU A 112 -12.93 -5.62 19.92
CA LEU A 112 -12.51 -5.63 18.53
C LEU A 112 -13.43 -6.55 17.73
N SER A 113 -14.19 -5.99 16.80
CA SER A 113 -15.06 -6.76 15.90
C SER A 113 -14.40 -6.86 14.52
N LEU A 114 -14.28 -8.08 13.99
CA LEU A 114 -13.81 -8.32 12.63
C LEU A 114 -14.84 -7.77 11.62
N VAL A 115 -14.40 -6.91 10.70
CA VAL A 115 -15.26 -6.24 9.71
C VAL A 115 -14.56 -6.12 8.35
N THR A 116 -15.34 -5.79 7.31
CA THR A 116 -14.86 -5.53 5.94
C THR A 116 -15.25 -4.13 5.44
N ASP A 117 -15.48 -3.18 6.35
CA ASP A 117 -16.03 -1.84 6.07
C ASP A 117 -15.22 -0.98 5.06
N LEU A 118 -13.99 -1.37 4.73
CA LEU A 118 -13.10 -0.64 3.82
C LEU A 118 -13.14 -1.18 2.39
N GLU A 119 -13.90 -2.25 2.11
CA GLU A 119 -14.12 -2.72 0.75
C GLU A 119 -14.54 -1.59 -0.19
N GLY A 120 -13.92 -1.53 -1.37
CA GLY A 120 -14.17 -0.46 -2.33
C GLY A 120 -13.34 0.81 -2.13
N SER A 121 -12.63 0.97 -1.00
CA SER A 121 -11.73 2.11 -0.78
C SER A 121 -10.43 1.97 -1.57
N SER A 122 -9.76 3.08 -1.82
CA SER A 122 -8.38 3.08 -2.30
C SER A 122 -7.40 2.88 -1.13
N GLU A 123 -6.27 2.23 -1.38
CA GLU A 123 -5.23 2.04 -0.37
C GLU A 123 -3.88 2.51 -0.88
N VAL A 124 -3.15 3.22 -0.02
CA VAL A 124 -1.75 3.57 -0.23
C VAL A 124 -0.85 2.68 0.63
N GLY A 125 -0.23 1.68 -0.01
CA GLY A 125 0.53 0.64 0.69
C GLY A 125 2.00 0.60 0.31
N GLY A 126 2.68 -0.44 0.81
CA GLY A 126 3.99 -0.88 0.33
C GLY A 126 5.12 0.15 0.41
N LEU A 127 5.00 1.18 1.25
CA LEU A 127 6.02 2.22 1.40
C LEU A 127 7.26 1.65 2.08
N PHE A 128 8.33 1.49 1.31
CA PHE A 128 9.62 1.06 1.82
C PHE A 128 10.73 1.92 1.22
N LEU A 129 11.68 2.32 2.08
CA LEU A 129 12.90 3.02 1.70
C LEU A 129 14.07 2.31 2.34
N HIS A 130 15.05 1.96 1.50
CA HIS A 130 16.28 1.30 1.91
C HIS A 130 16.95 2.09 3.05
N PRO A 131 17.42 1.44 4.14
CA PRO A 131 17.96 2.13 5.31
C PRO A 131 19.02 3.19 4.99
N ASN A 132 19.93 2.89 4.06
CA ASN A 132 21.00 3.81 3.65
C ASN A 132 20.50 5.09 2.94
N GLU A 133 19.23 5.14 2.53
CA GLU A 133 18.63 6.30 1.85
C GLU A 133 17.59 7.03 2.72
N ARG A 134 17.46 6.70 4.02
CA ARG A 134 16.45 7.30 4.93
C ARG A 134 16.73 8.76 5.33
N ALA A 135 17.65 9.43 4.66
CA ALA A 135 17.96 10.84 4.85
C ALA A 135 17.53 11.68 3.62
N GLY A 136 17.55 13.01 3.74
CA GLY A 136 17.43 13.90 2.57
C GLY A 136 16.04 13.97 1.92
N GLY A 137 14.96 13.64 2.65
CA GLY A 137 13.59 13.85 2.20
C GLY A 137 13.05 12.84 1.18
N LEU A 138 13.83 11.81 0.81
CA LEU A 138 13.41 10.78 -0.14
C LEU A 138 12.18 9.98 0.34
N GLY A 139 12.07 9.75 1.66
CA GLY A 139 10.89 9.11 2.24
C GLY A 139 9.63 9.96 2.09
N LEU A 140 9.76 11.28 2.23
CA LEU A 140 8.64 12.21 2.03
C LEU A 140 8.22 12.26 0.56
N LEU A 141 9.18 12.33 -0.36
CA LEU A 141 8.93 12.27 -1.80
C LEU A 141 8.18 10.98 -2.15
N LEU A 142 8.68 9.83 -1.70
CA LEU A 142 8.07 8.52 -1.97
C LEU A 142 6.66 8.41 -1.37
N ALA A 143 6.46 8.91 -0.15
CA ALA A 143 5.15 8.90 0.49
C ALA A 143 4.14 9.81 -0.22
N ARG A 144 4.52 11.07 -0.54
CA ARG A 144 3.63 12.08 -1.14
C ARG A 144 3.35 11.86 -2.62
N SER A 145 4.29 11.26 -3.34
CA SER A 145 4.10 10.93 -4.76
C SER A 145 2.86 10.09 -5.02
N ARG A 146 2.49 9.21 -4.09
CA ARG A 146 1.25 8.42 -4.17
C ARG A 146 0.02 9.33 -4.23
N TYR A 147 -0.08 10.30 -3.33
CA TYR A 147 -1.21 11.23 -3.34
C TYR A 147 -1.20 12.16 -4.56
N MET A 148 -0.02 12.56 -5.04
CA MET A 148 0.09 13.28 -6.31
C MET A 148 -0.41 12.44 -7.48
N PHE A 149 -0.06 11.15 -7.52
CA PHE A 149 -0.53 10.21 -8.53
C PHE A 149 -2.05 10.02 -8.47
N VAL A 150 -2.62 9.86 -7.26
CA VAL A 150 -4.09 9.83 -7.07
C VAL A 150 -4.75 11.10 -7.57
N ALA A 151 -4.18 12.27 -7.27
CA ALA A 151 -4.73 13.55 -7.73
C ALA A 151 -4.70 13.67 -9.26
N MET A 152 -3.63 13.22 -9.92
CA MET A 152 -3.49 13.24 -11.38
C MET A 152 -4.42 12.25 -12.10
N HIS A 153 -4.77 11.15 -11.45
CA HIS A 153 -5.56 10.05 -12.04
C HIS A 153 -6.86 9.82 -11.25
N ARG A 154 -7.50 10.90 -10.80
CA ARG A 154 -8.55 10.83 -9.77
C ARG A 154 -9.70 9.89 -10.11
N ALA A 155 -10.10 9.81 -11.37
CA ALA A 155 -11.18 8.93 -11.84
C ALA A 155 -10.89 7.42 -11.66
N ARG A 156 -9.61 7.05 -11.51
CA ARG A 156 -9.17 5.67 -11.30
C ARG A 156 -9.15 5.25 -9.83
N PHE A 157 -9.39 6.17 -8.89
CA PHE A 157 -9.36 5.92 -7.45
C PHE A 157 -10.73 6.15 -6.83
N ALA A 158 -11.00 5.48 -5.71
CA ALA A 158 -12.24 5.61 -4.95
C ALA A 158 -12.33 6.97 -4.25
N ASP A 159 -13.52 7.30 -3.73
CA ASP A 159 -13.75 8.53 -2.97
C ASP A 159 -13.13 8.53 -1.57
N ARG A 160 -12.71 7.35 -1.11
CA ARG A 160 -12.14 7.12 0.22
C ARG A 160 -10.81 6.39 0.13
#